data_AF-A0A812UIY6-F1
#
_entry.id   AF-A0A812UIY6-F1
#
_cell.length_a   1.000
_cell.length_b   1.000
_cell.length_c   1.000
_cell.angle_alpha   90.00
_cell.angle_beta   90.00
_cell.angle_gamma   90.00
#
_symmetry.space_group_name_H-M   'P 1'
#
loop_
_entity.id
_entity.type
_entity.pdbx_description
1 polymer ?
#
loop_
_entity_poly.entity_id
_entity_poly.type
_entity_poly.pdbx_seq_one_letter_code
_entity_poly.pdbx_strand_id
1 'polypeptide(L)'
;MLTLWNLQLLYVDDLHLLTAGPDKFLTLWMILAAYEVVGTPFAYHKFKGGLEVDYIGYHVSYSSWSAGVSDSRARWVISWVNNAEEAKWVVVGRTVIELTGRLTFVARVLTWLKPFLAPLHSWTSVLARGTACRMPVLVHLSLIYIRAQLEEGHRLAPAPSKPTSLKQAFRTDAKCEQGESVFPAVVTAGTDNRSNPQENVEADDITNHRFGRFNSALRVEVNFEDLPMSIFNALQ
;
A
#
# COMPACT_ATOMS: atom_id res chain seq x y z
N MET A 1 3.76 18.19 -31.62
CA MET A 1 2.47 18.37 -30.93
C MET A 1 2.45 17.45 -29.72
N LEU A 2 2.77 17.95 -28.53
CA LEU A 2 2.50 17.21 -27.29
C LEU A 2 1.00 17.36 -27.05
N THR A 3 0.26 16.27 -27.26
CA THR A 3 -1.18 16.16 -27.01
C THR A 3 -1.49 16.68 -25.60
N LEU A 4 -2.64 17.30 -25.41
CA LEU A 4 -3.16 17.67 -24.09
C LEU A 4 -3.51 16.37 -23.36
N TRP A 5 -2.91 16.10 -22.20
CA TRP A 5 -3.27 14.92 -21.39
C TRP A 5 -3.65 15.36 -19.99
N ASN A 6 -4.85 14.97 -19.57
CA ASN A 6 -5.28 14.96 -18.18
C ASN A 6 -5.47 13.51 -17.71
N LEU A 7 -5.14 13.25 -16.46
CA LEU A 7 -5.47 12.01 -15.77
C LEU A 7 -6.24 12.38 -14.50
N GLN A 8 -7.37 11.72 -14.29
CA GLN A 8 -8.21 11.92 -13.11
C GLN A 8 -8.33 10.60 -12.38
N LEU A 9 -7.97 10.58 -11.10
CA LEU A 9 -8.22 9.46 -10.21
C LEU A 9 -9.28 9.91 -9.20
N LEU A 10 -10.40 9.20 -9.19
CA LEU A 10 -11.51 9.46 -8.27
C LEU A 10 -11.65 8.25 -7.34
N TYR A 11 -11.67 8.50 -6.04
CA TYR A 11 -11.94 7.48 -5.04
C TYR A 11 -12.73 8.07 -3.89
N VAL A 12 -13.97 7.60 -3.71
CA VAL A 12 -14.91 8.12 -2.72
C VAL A 12 -15.02 9.65 -2.87
N ASP A 13 -14.52 10.43 -1.91
CA ASP A 13 -14.54 11.89 -1.88
C ASP A 13 -13.23 12.55 -2.34
N ASP A 14 -12.19 11.77 -2.61
CA ASP A 14 -10.88 12.26 -3.05
C ASP A 14 -10.76 12.29 -4.59
N LEU A 15 -10.53 13.50 -5.13
CA LEU A 15 -10.19 13.74 -6.53
C LEU A 15 -8.71 14.09 -6.68
N HIS A 16 -7.98 13.30 -7.46
CA HIS A 16 -6.60 13.58 -7.84
C HIS A 16 -6.50 13.88 -9.34
N LEU A 17 -6.10 15.11 -9.66
CA LEU A 17 -6.07 15.64 -11.01
C LEU A 17 -4.62 15.91 -11.43
N LEU A 18 -4.18 15.23 -12.49
CA LEU A 18 -2.87 15.43 -13.12
C LEU A 18 -3.07 16.02 -14.51
N THR A 19 -2.52 17.20 -14.76
CA THR A 19 -2.55 17.87 -16.07
C THR A 19 -1.14 18.11 -16.58
N ALA A 20 -0.86 17.72 -17.83
CA ALA A 20 0.43 17.89 -18.46
C ALA A 20 0.30 18.62 -19.81
N GLY A 21 1.38 19.30 -20.21
CA GLY A 21 1.48 20.03 -21.48
C GLY A 21 1.58 21.55 -21.33
N PRO A 22 1.69 22.28 -22.45
CA PRO A 22 1.81 23.75 -22.47
C PRO A 22 0.63 24.42 -21.77
N ASP A 23 -0.60 23.97 -22.05
CA ASP A 23 -1.84 24.56 -21.54
C ASP A 23 -2.37 23.89 -20.27
N LYS A 24 -1.51 23.18 -19.51
CA LYS A 24 -1.91 22.40 -18.34
C LYS A 24 -2.80 23.16 -17.34
N PHE A 25 -2.51 24.45 -17.11
CA PHE A 25 -3.29 25.27 -16.18
C PHE A 25 -4.68 25.62 -16.72
N LEU A 26 -4.80 25.88 -18.02
CA LEU A 26 -6.09 26.09 -18.65
C LEU A 26 -6.93 24.82 -18.56
N THR A 27 -6.33 23.66 -18.89
CA THR A 27 -6.99 22.35 -18.75
C THR A 27 -7.43 22.08 -17.32
N LEU A 28 -6.59 22.38 -16.33
CA LEU A 28 -6.92 22.25 -14.90
C LEU A 28 -8.18 23.07 -14.54
N TRP A 29 -8.20 24.34 -14.90
CA TRP A 29 -9.31 25.24 -14.60
C TRP A 29 -10.59 24.86 -15.33
N MET A 30 -10.50 24.43 -16.59
CA MET A 30 -11.66 23.95 -17.34
C MET A 30 -12.30 22.72 -16.68
N ILE A 31 -11.49 21.79 -16.16
CA ILE A 31 -12.00 20.60 -15.46
C ILE A 31 -12.69 20.99 -14.14
N LEU A 32 -12.07 21.86 -13.35
CA LEU A 32 -12.69 22.35 -12.11
C LEU A 32 -14.01 23.07 -12.38
N ALA A 33 -14.05 23.94 -13.40
CA ALA A 33 -15.27 24.61 -13.82
C ALA A 33 -16.36 23.61 -14.28
N ALA A 34 -15.98 22.56 -15.00
CA ALA A 34 -16.92 21.52 -15.42
C ALA A 34 -17.55 20.80 -14.22
N TYR A 35 -16.75 20.44 -13.20
CA TYR A 35 -17.27 19.81 -11.98
C TYR A 35 -18.22 20.73 -11.19
N GLU A 36 -17.90 22.03 -11.11
CA GLU A 36 -18.77 23.03 -10.47
C GLU A 36 -20.09 23.22 -11.23
N VAL A 37 -20.05 23.26 -12.57
CA VAL A 37 -21.27 23.33 -13.41
C VAL A 37 -22.16 22.10 -13.22
N VAL A 38 -21.57 20.93 -13.01
CA VAL A 38 -22.30 19.68 -12.68
C VAL A 38 -22.84 19.69 -11.24
N GLY A 39 -22.44 20.67 -10.42
CA GLY A 39 -22.93 20.85 -9.05
C GLY A 39 -22.09 20.13 -7.99
N THR A 40 -20.82 19.85 -8.27
CA THR A 40 -19.91 19.21 -7.29
C THR A 40 -19.45 20.24 -6.24
N PRO A 41 -19.80 20.08 -4.96
CA PRO A 41 -19.42 21.05 -3.94
C PRO A 41 -17.97 20.84 -3.49
N PHE A 42 -17.03 21.66 -4.00
CA PHE A 42 -15.63 21.56 -3.60
C PHE A 42 -15.32 22.30 -2.29
N ALA A 43 -14.65 21.61 -1.37
CA ALA A 43 -13.97 22.24 -0.24
C ALA A 43 -12.61 22.79 -0.68
N TYR A 44 -12.58 23.94 -1.36
CA TYR A 44 -11.35 24.55 -1.93
C TYR A 44 -10.19 24.69 -0.94
N HIS A 45 -10.47 24.94 0.34
CA HIS A 45 -9.42 25.04 1.38
C HIS A 45 -8.66 23.72 1.62
N LYS A 46 -9.19 22.58 1.13
CA LYS A 46 -8.53 21.27 1.19
C LYS A 46 -7.70 20.97 -0.06
N PHE A 47 -7.76 21.81 -1.08
CA PHE A 47 -7.02 21.55 -2.32
C PHE A 47 -5.52 21.58 -2.03
N LYS A 48 -4.84 20.55 -2.52
CA LYS A 48 -3.39 20.46 -2.50
C LYS A 48 -2.91 20.35 -3.94
N GLY A 49 -1.82 21.04 -4.25
CA GLY A 49 -1.18 21.01 -5.56
C GLY A 49 0.32 20.91 -5.40
N GLY A 50 1.00 20.66 -6.51
CA GLY A 50 2.45 20.49 -6.55
C GLY A 50 2.86 19.20 -7.23
N LEU A 51 4.17 18.93 -7.23
CA LEU A 51 4.74 17.68 -7.75
C LEU A 51 4.77 16.57 -6.70
N GLU A 52 4.46 16.89 -5.44
CA GLU A 52 4.36 15.94 -4.34
C GLU A 52 3.02 16.13 -3.66
N VAL A 53 2.23 15.07 -3.63
CA VAL A 53 0.83 15.12 -3.22
C VAL A 53 0.46 13.85 -2.48
N ASP A 54 -0.46 13.97 -1.53
CA ASP A 54 -1.03 12.82 -0.85
C ASP A 54 -2.37 12.46 -1.49
N TYR A 55 -2.60 11.18 -1.78
CA TYR A 55 -3.85 10.68 -2.34
C TYR A 55 -4.24 9.35 -1.69
N ILE A 56 -5.46 9.25 -1.14
CA ILE A 56 -6.02 8.08 -0.45
C ILE A 56 -4.99 7.43 0.48
N GLY A 57 -4.32 8.18 1.35
CA GLY A 57 -3.37 7.54 2.28
C GLY A 57 -1.96 7.28 1.74
N TYR A 58 -1.69 7.49 0.45
CA TYR A 58 -0.36 7.40 -0.15
C TYR A 58 0.25 8.78 -0.35
N HIS A 59 1.58 8.82 -0.35
CA HIS A 59 2.36 9.96 -0.80
C HIS A 59 2.91 9.65 -2.18
N VAL A 60 2.62 10.53 -3.14
CA VAL A 60 3.03 10.38 -4.54
C VAL A 60 3.97 11.54 -4.88
N SER A 61 5.17 11.22 -5.33
CA SER A 61 6.18 12.18 -5.79
C SER A 61 6.39 12.01 -7.29
N TYR A 62 5.92 12.98 -8.05
CA TYR A 62 6.07 13.04 -9.51
C TYR A 62 7.47 13.48 -9.93
N SER A 63 8.20 14.20 -9.08
CA SER A 63 9.60 14.58 -9.33
C SER A 63 10.53 13.37 -9.36
N SER A 64 10.35 12.47 -8.40
CA SER A 64 11.17 11.27 -8.22
C SER A 64 10.55 10.01 -8.82
N TRP A 65 9.35 10.11 -9.41
CA TRP A 65 8.55 8.97 -9.89
C TRP A 65 8.44 7.87 -8.83
N SER A 66 8.06 8.25 -7.61
CA SER A 66 7.97 7.32 -6.48
C SER A 66 6.64 7.49 -5.73
N ALA A 67 6.24 6.44 -5.03
CA ALA A 67 5.06 6.46 -4.17
C ALA A 67 5.34 5.70 -2.88
N GLY A 68 4.65 6.04 -1.81
CA GLY A 68 4.78 5.36 -0.53
C GLY A 68 3.98 6.04 0.56
N VAL A 69 4.62 6.29 1.70
CA VAL A 69 3.98 6.98 2.82
C VAL A 69 4.54 8.40 2.99
N SER A 70 3.66 9.28 3.45
CA SER A 70 4.06 10.64 3.82
C SER A 70 4.98 10.59 5.03
N ASP A 71 5.82 11.61 5.16
CA ASP A 71 6.75 11.70 6.29
C ASP A 71 6.03 11.74 7.65
N SER A 72 4.87 12.41 7.71
CA SER A 72 4.00 12.41 8.89
C SER A 72 3.47 11.02 9.25
N ARG A 73 3.11 10.20 8.26
CA ARG A 73 2.64 8.82 8.49
C ARG A 73 3.78 7.90 8.91
N ALA A 74 4.96 8.04 8.30
CA ALA A 74 6.16 7.30 8.73
C ALA A 74 6.49 7.62 10.20
N ARG A 75 6.54 8.91 10.56
CA ARG A 75 6.76 9.36 11.95
C ARG A 75 5.71 8.84 12.93
N TRP A 76 4.45 8.75 12.50
CA TRP A 76 3.40 8.15 13.33
C TRP A 76 3.65 6.66 13.62
N VAL A 77 4.10 5.89 12.63
CA VAL A 77 4.45 4.47 12.85
C VAL A 77 5.64 4.35 13.79
N ILE A 78 6.69 5.15 13.56
CA ILE A 78 7.89 5.18 14.42
C ILE A 78 7.50 5.51 15.88
N SER A 79 6.71 6.57 16.09
CA SER A 79 6.29 6.95 17.44
C SER A 79 5.39 5.90 18.09
N TRP A 80 4.52 5.24 17.32
CA TRP A 80 3.72 4.13 17.84
C TRP A 80 4.61 2.99 18.36
N VAL A 81 5.64 2.61 17.60
CA VAL A 81 6.57 1.54 17.99
C VAL A 81 7.38 1.92 19.22
N ASN A 82 7.87 3.17 19.29
CA ASN A 82 8.61 3.67 20.46
C ASN A 82 7.73 3.62 21.72
N ASN A 83 6.48 4.07 21.64
CA ASN A 83 5.53 4.01 22.77
C ASN A 83 5.26 2.57 23.21
N ALA A 84 5.16 1.62 22.27
CA ALA A 84 4.98 0.21 22.58
C ALA A 84 6.20 -0.38 23.28
N GLU A 85 7.42 0.00 22.87
CA GLU A 85 8.67 -0.42 23.48
C GLU A 85 8.82 0.13 24.91
N GLU A 86 8.55 1.43 25.11
CA GLU A 86 8.51 2.07 26.44
C GLU A 86 7.53 1.37 27.39
N ALA A 87 6.37 0.94 26.86
CA ALA A 87 5.38 0.15 27.59
C ALA A 87 5.76 -1.34 27.76
N LYS A 88 7.01 -1.72 27.50
CA LYS A 88 7.52 -3.11 27.57
C LYS A 88 6.71 -4.08 26.71
N TRP A 89 6.20 -3.59 25.58
CA TRP A 89 5.37 -4.31 24.63
C TRP A 89 4.02 -4.80 25.18
N VAL A 90 3.52 -4.16 26.24
CA VAL A 90 2.15 -4.36 26.74
C VAL A 90 1.23 -3.35 26.05
N VAL A 91 0.36 -3.85 25.17
CA VAL A 91 -0.48 -3.00 24.30
C VAL A 91 -1.94 -3.43 24.33
N VAL A 92 -2.83 -2.50 24.02
CA VAL A 92 -4.27 -2.74 23.92
C VAL A 92 -4.62 -3.23 22.52
N GLY A 93 -5.44 -4.28 22.42
CA GLY A 93 -5.74 -4.92 21.13
C GLY A 93 -6.25 -3.97 20.05
N ARG A 94 -7.08 -2.98 20.42
CA ARG A 94 -7.55 -1.94 19.50
C ARG A 94 -6.41 -1.20 18.80
N THR A 95 -5.36 -0.82 19.51
CA THR A 95 -4.28 0.01 18.93
C THR A 95 -3.42 -0.79 17.97
N VAL A 96 -3.21 -2.09 18.26
CA VAL A 96 -2.49 -3.01 17.37
C VAL A 96 -3.31 -3.27 16.10
N ILE A 97 -4.61 -3.52 16.23
CA ILE A 97 -5.49 -3.73 15.07
C ILE A 97 -5.47 -2.51 14.15
N GLU A 98 -5.50 -1.30 14.72
CA GLU A 98 -5.39 -0.05 13.94
C GLU A 98 -4.03 0.06 13.22
N LEU A 99 -2.92 -0.19 13.93
CA LEU A 99 -1.58 -0.19 13.34
C LEU A 99 -1.49 -1.21 12.19
N THR A 100 -1.90 -2.45 12.43
CA THR A 100 -1.87 -3.52 11.43
C THR A 100 -2.67 -3.12 10.20
N GLY A 101 -3.89 -2.58 10.36
CA GLY A 101 -4.71 -2.11 9.23
C GLY A 101 -4.01 -1.01 8.42
N ARG A 102 -3.36 -0.05 9.08
CA ARG A 102 -2.57 0.99 8.41
C ARG A 102 -1.36 0.40 7.67
N LEU A 103 -0.63 -0.54 8.28
CA LEU A 103 0.52 -1.19 7.64
C LEU A 103 0.11 -2.06 6.45
N THR A 104 -1.00 -2.78 6.53
CA THR A 104 -1.57 -3.53 5.40
C THR A 104 -1.88 -2.63 4.22
N PHE A 105 -2.42 -1.44 4.50
CA PHE A 105 -2.68 -0.44 3.47
C PHE A 105 -1.39 0.05 2.81
N VAL A 106 -0.36 0.32 3.60
CA VAL A 106 0.97 0.77 3.15
C VAL A 106 1.70 -0.30 2.33
N ALA A 107 1.58 -1.57 2.71
CA ALA A 107 2.28 -2.69 2.04
C ALA A 107 1.83 -2.94 0.59
N ARG A 108 0.73 -2.30 0.17
CA ARG A 108 0.31 -2.28 -1.24
C ARG A 108 1.28 -1.51 -2.13
N VAL A 109 1.99 -0.53 -1.56
CA VAL A 109 2.99 0.29 -2.25
C VAL A 109 4.40 -0.08 -1.79
N LEU A 110 4.63 -0.19 -0.47
CA LEU A 110 5.91 -0.63 0.09
C LEU A 110 5.94 -2.16 0.20
N THR A 111 6.35 -2.82 -0.89
CA THR A 111 6.32 -4.29 -0.99
C THR A 111 7.24 -4.98 0.02
N TRP A 112 8.32 -4.33 0.47
CA TRP A 112 9.23 -4.83 1.50
C TRP A 112 8.53 -5.04 2.85
N LEU A 113 7.39 -4.39 3.09
CA LEU A 113 6.62 -4.51 4.32
C LEU A 113 5.85 -5.84 4.42
N LYS A 114 5.54 -6.48 3.28
CA LYS A 114 4.64 -7.65 3.20
C LYS A 114 5.06 -8.84 4.09
N PRO A 115 6.34 -9.25 4.15
CA PRO A 115 6.75 -10.39 4.98
C PRO A 115 6.44 -10.19 6.48
N PHE A 116 6.47 -8.94 6.94
CA PHE A 116 6.26 -8.58 8.35
C PHE A 116 4.79 -8.45 8.74
N LEU A 117 3.87 -8.49 7.76
CA LEU A 117 2.43 -8.43 8.04
C LEU A 117 1.86 -9.76 8.52
N ALA A 118 2.43 -10.90 8.11
CA ALA A 118 1.96 -12.21 8.53
C ALA A 118 1.92 -12.37 10.07
N PRO A 119 3.00 -12.10 10.83
CA PRO A 119 2.95 -12.20 12.29
C PRO A 119 1.98 -11.19 12.93
N LEU A 120 1.86 -9.99 12.37
CA LEU A 120 0.90 -8.97 12.83
C LEU A 120 -0.56 -9.44 12.64
N HIS A 121 -0.89 -9.99 11.47
CA HIS A 121 -2.23 -10.51 11.17
C HIS A 121 -2.56 -11.73 12.02
N SER A 122 -1.63 -12.68 12.14
CA SER A 122 -1.82 -13.88 12.98
C SER A 122 -2.13 -13.49 14.42
N TRP A 123 -1.39 -12.54 14.99
CA TRP A 123 -1.63 -12.12 16.37
C TRP A 123 -2.90 -11.28 16.54
N THR A 124 -3.19 -10.35 15.62
CA THR A 124 -4.41 -9.55 15.68
C THR A 124 -5.68 -10.38 15.51
N SER A 125 -5.63 -11.51 14.81
CA SER A 125 -6.79 -12.41 14.62
C SER A 125 -7.32 -13.05 15.91
N VAL A 126 -6.45 -13.22 16.92
CA VAL A 126 -6.80 -13.81 18.22
C VAL A 126 -6.96 -12.75 19.32
N LEU A 127 -6.73 -11.48 18.99
CA LEU A 127 -6.69 -10.38 19.95
C LEU A 127 -8.03 -9.64 20.01
N ALA A 128 -8.71 -9.71 21.16
CA ALA A 128 -9.92 -8.93 21.38
C ALA A 128 -9.57 -7.44 21.57
N ARG A 129 -10.42 -6.54 21.06
CA ARG A 129 -10.17 -5.08 21.01
C ARG A 129 -9.90 -4.46 22.39
N GLY A 130 -10.53 -4.97 23.44
CA GLY A 130 -10.40 -4.46 24.81
C GLY A 130 -9.28 -5.11 25.63
N THR A 131 -8.61 -6.13 25.10
CA THR A 131 -7.60 -6.88 25.84
C THR A 131 -6.28 -6.10 25.86
N ALA A 132 -5.69 -5.93 27.04
CA ALA A 132 -4.31 -5.52 27.20
C ALA A 132 -3.46 -6.78 27.41
N CYS A 133 -2.48 -7.01 26.54
CA CYS A 133 -1.58 -8.15 26.67
C CYS A 133 -0.20 -7.84 26.13
N ARG A 134 0.78 -8.62 26.57
CA ARG A 134 2.14 -8.52 26.08
C ARG A 134 2.23 -9.10 24.67
N MET A 135 2.89 -8.38 23.78
CA MET A 135 3.11 -8.77 22.39
C MET A 135 4.09 -9.95 22.29
N PRO A 136 3.83 -10.96 21.43
CA PRO A 136 4.77 -12.05 21.16
C PRO A 136 6.07 -11.55 20.53
N VAL A 137 7.14 -12.32 20.74
CA VAL A 137 8.51 -11.91 20.33
C VAL A 137 8.60 -11.58 18.85
N LEU A 138 8.10 -12.47 18.00
CA LEU A 138 8.15 -12.28 16.54
C LEU A 138 7.43 -11.01 16.06
N VAL A 139 6.36 -10.59 16.76
CA VAL A 139 5.57 -9.43 16.37
C VAL A 139 6.32 -8.14 16.68
N HIS A 140 6.92 -8.02 17.87
CA HIS A 140 7.70 -6.81 18.17
C HIS A 140 9.01 -6.75 17.36
N LEU A 141 9.65 -7.89 17.05
CA LEU A 141 10.79 -7.94 16.11
C LEU A 141 10.43 -7.39 14.74
N SER A 142 9.27 -7.78 14.22
CA SER A 142 8.74 -7.26 12.96
C SER A 142 8.58 -5.74 13.03
N LEU A 143 8.05 -5.21 14.14
CA LEU A 143 7.86 -3.78 14.33
C LEU A 143 9.18 -3.00 14.51
N ILE A 144 10.17 -3.56 15.20
CA ILE A 144 11.51 -2.98 15.34
C ILE A 144 12.17 -2.86 13.96
N TYR A 145 12.10 -3.91 13.14
CA TYR A 145 12.62 -3.86 11.78
C TYR A 145 11.91 -2.80 10.92
N ILE A 146 10.57 -2.74 10.99
CA ILE A 146 9.79 -1.73 10.26
C ILE A 146 10.18 -0.31 10.69
N ARG A 147 10.35 -0.08 11.99
CA ARG A 147 10.83 1.22 12.52
C ARG A 147 12.19 1.57 11.92
N ALA A 148 13.17 0.67 12.00
CA ALA A 148 14.51 0.91 11.50
C ALA A 148 14.52 1.28 10.01
N GLN A 149 13.75 0.54 9.18
CA GLN A 149 13.63 0.84 7.75
C GLN A 149 12.99 2.21 7.48
N LEU A 150 12.00 2.62 8.27
CA LEU A 150 11.38 3.93 8.14
C LEU A 150 12.32 5.06 8.58
N GLU A 151 13.14 4.84 9.61
CA GLU A 151 14.17 5.78 10.08
C GLU A 151 15.30 5.96 9.06
N GLU A 152 15.68 4.90 8.35
CA GLU A 152 16.62 4.93 7.22
C GLU A 152 16.04 5.63 5.97
N GLY A 153 14.76 5.99 5.98
CA GLY A 153 14.10 6.73 4.91
C GLY A 153 13.49 5.84 3.82
N HIS A 154 13.35 4.53 4.03
CA HIS A 154 12.70 3.58 3.10
C HIS A 154 11.16 3.72 3.07
N ARG A 155 10.68 4.96 3.02
CA ARG A 155 9.26 5.34 3.03
C ARG A 155 8.64 5.44 1.64
N LEU A 156 9.45 5.51 0.59
CA LEU A 156 9.03 5.59 -0.82
C LEU A 156 9.59 4.41 -1.61
N ALA A 157 8.78 3.90 -2.54
CA ALA A 157 9.20 2.93 -3.54
C ALA A 157 9.14 3.60 -4.93
N PRO A 158 10.13 3.35 -5.81
CA PRO A 158 10.08 3.83 -7.18
C PRO A 158 8.89 3.21 -7.91
N ALA A 159 8.20 4.00 -8.73
CA ALA A 159 7.17 3.52 -9.61
C ALA A 159 7.84 2.63 -10.68
N PRO A 160 7.30 1.43 -10.97
CA PRO A 160 7.80 0.62 -12.07
C PRO A 160 7.68 1.41 -13.37
N SER A 161 8.69 1.28 -14.23
CA SER A 161 8.70 1.91 -15.54
C SER A 161 7.55 1.37 -16.41
N LYS A 162 7.22 2.18 -17.43
CA LYS A 162 6.10 2.03 -18.38
C LYS A 162 5.66 0.57 -18.59
N PRO A 163 4.38 0.23 -18.38
CA PRO A 163 3.90 -1.13 -18.62
C PRO A 163 4.19 -1.53 -20.07
N THR A 164 4.92 -2.64 -20.25
CA THR A 164 5.34 -3.18 -21.54
C THR A 164 4.14 -3.61 -22.42
N SER A 165 2.94 -3.74 -21.83
CA SER A 165 1.71 -3.95 -22.58
C SER A 165 0.53 -3.22 -21.95
N LEU A 166 -0.24 -2.51 -22.78
CA LEU A 166 -1.56 -1.97 -22.45
C LEU A 166 -2.59 -3.10 -22.54
N LYS A 167 -2.50 -4.10 -21.67
CA LYS A 167 -3.58 -5.07 -21.48
C LYS A 167 -4.49 -4.56 -20.36
N GLN A 168 -5.79 -4.61 -20.58
CA GLN A 168 -6.81 -4.25 -19.60
C GLN A 168 -6.62 -5.11 -18.34
N ALA A 169 -6.14 -4.52 -17.25
CA ALA A 169 -5.85 -5.23 -16.00
C ALA A 169 -7.06 -5.32 -15.05
N PHE A 170 -8.09 -4.50 -15.27
CA PHE A 170 -9.25 -4.44 -14.39
C PHE A 170 -10.53 -4.07 -15.14
N ARG A 171 -11.61 -4.81 -14.88
CA ARG A 171 -12.99 -4.51 -15.30
C ARG A 171 -13.88 -4.69 -14.07
N THR A 172 -14.45 -3.61 -13.56
CA THR A 172 -15.58 -3.70 -12.63
C THR A 172 -16.85 -3.77 -13.46
N ASP A 173 -17.50 -4.93 -13.49
CA ASP A 173 -18.83 -5.02 -14.08
C ASP A 173 -19.82 -4.28 -13.18
N ALA A 174 -20.75 -3.52 -13.78
CA ALA A 174 -21.80 -2.85 -13.04
C ALA A 174 -22.82 -3.89 -12.58
N LYS A 175 -22.93 -4.14 -11.28
CA LYS A 175 -24.09 -4.85 -10.73
C LYS A 175 -25.18 -3.82 -10.46
N CYS A 176 -26.23 -3.85 -11.27
CA CYS A 176 -27.46 -3.11 -11.01
C CYS A 176 -28.34 -3.99 -10.12
N GLU A 177 -28.59 -3.56 -8.88
CA GLU A 177 -29.66 -4.10 -8.05
C GLU A 177 -30.68 -2.98 -7.85
N GLN A 178 -31.98 -3.31 -7.91
CA GLN A 178 -33.07 -2.38 -8.18
C GLN A 178 -32.97 -1.06 -7.38
N GLY A 179 -32.69 0.03 -8.09
CA GLY A 179 -32.84 1.40 -7.59
C GLY A 179 -31.57 2.25 -7.51
N GLU A 180 -30.37 1.66 -7.60
CA GLU A 180 -29.12 2.43 -7.53
C GLU A 180 -28.18 2.09 -8.69
N SER A 181 -27.80 3.11 -9.46
CA SER A 181 -26.85 2.99 -10.56
C SER A 181 -25.47 3.45 -10.08
N VAL A 182 -24.54 2.50 -9.94
CA VAL A 182 -23.12 2.80 -9.67
C VAL A 182 -22.41 3.01 -11.01
N PHE A 183 -21.82 4.19 -11.22
CA PHE A 183 -21.03 4.49 -12.43
C PHE A 183 -19.67 3.77 -12.39
N PRO A 184 -19.29 2.98 -13.41
CA PRO A 184 -18.00 2.30 -13.44
C PRO A 184 -16.88 3.25 -13.87
N ALA A 185 -15.76 3.24 -13.13
CA ALA A 185 -14.51 3.83 -13.56
C ALA A 185 -13.66 2.78 -14.29
N VAL A 186 -13.31 3.04 -15.56
CA VAL A 186 -12.30 2.26 -16.27
C VAL A 186 -10.93 2.79 -15.88
N VAL A 187 -10.15 2.01 -15.13
CA VAL A 187 -8.76 2.33 -14.82
C VAL A 187 -7.85 1.50 -15.72
N THR A 188 -7.22 2.16 -16.70
CA THR A 188 -6.13 1.56 -17.48
C THR A 188 -4.82 1.81 -16.73
N ALA A 189 -4.50 0.94 -15.77
CA ALA A 189 -3.20 0.93 -15.11
C ALA A 189 -2.60 -0.47 -15.21
N GLY A 190 -1.57 -0.60 -16.03
CA GLY A 190 -0.78 -1.82 -16.14
C GLY A 190 0.29 -1.87 -15.06
N THR A 191 0.22 -2.88 -14.21
CA THR A 191 1.24 -3.91 -13.95
C THR A 191 0.54 -4.93 -13.08
N ASP A 192 -0.01 -5.95 -13.73
CA ASP A 192 -0.57 -7.07 -13.00
C ASP A 192 0.55 -8.01 -12.61
N ASN A 193 0.67 -8.24 -11.30
CA ASN A 193 1.20 -9.50 -10.79
C ASN A 193 0.09 -10.28 -10.07
N ARG A 194 -1.18 -10.06 -10.45
CA ARG A 194 -2.18 -11.11 -10.38
C ARG A 194 -1.90 -11.98 -11.60
N SER A 195 -1.14 -13.01 -11.30
CA SER A 195 -1.23 -14.29 -11.95
C SER A 195 -2.63 -14.51 -12.52
N ASN A 196 -2.66 -14.92 -13.78
CA ASN A 196 -3.80 -15.61 -14.36
C ASN A 196 -4.36 -16.56 -13.26
N PRO A 197 -5.69 -16.70 -13.04
CA PRO A 197 -6.20 -17.61 -12.00
C PRO A 197 -5.67 -19.05 -12.13
N GLN A 198 -5.17 -19.41 -13.32
CA GLN A 198 -4.47 -20.66 -13.59
C GLN A 198 -2.96 -20.66 -13.26
N GLU A 199 -2.29 -19.52 -13.16
CA GLU A 199 -0.85 -19.38 -12.83
C GLU A 199 -0.56 -19.26 -11.32
N ASN A 200 -1.54 -18.90 -10.48
CA ASN A 200 -1.32 -18.78 -9.03
C ASN A 200 -1.38 -20.10 -8.26
N VAL A 201 -1.64 -21.20 -8.96
CA VAL A 201 -1.87 -22.51 -8.34
C VAL A 201 -0.62 -23.02 -7.62
N GLU A 202 0.58 -22.70 -8.13
CA GLU A 202 1.84 -23.17 -7.54
C GLU A 202 2.17 -22.46 -6.21
N ALA A 203 1.99 -21.14 -6.14
CA ALA A 203 2.19 -20.38 -4.90
C ALA A 203 1.14 -20.74 -3.83
N ASP A 204 -0.10 -20.97 -4.26
CA ASP A 204 -1.19 -21.41 -3.39
C ASP A 204 -0.96 -22.85 -2.88
N ASP A 205 -0.46 -23.75 -3.73
CA ASP A 205 -0.08 -25.12 -3.34
C ASP A 205 1.08 -25.12 -2.32
N ILE A 206 2.09 -24.24 -2.44
CA ILE A 206 3.17 -24.09 -1.45
C ILE A 206 2.62 -23.65 -0.09
N THR A 207 1.72 -22.67 -0.08
CA THR A 207 1.10 -22.15 1.15
C THR A 207 0.20 -23.19 1.83
N ASN A 208 -0.33 -24.14 1.03
CA ASN A 208 -1.16 -25.25 1.48
C ASN A 208 -0.39 -26.59 1.64
N HIS A 209 0.96 -26.55 1.69
CA HIS A 209 1.82 -27.72 1.87
C HIS A 209 1.72 -28.83 0.81
N ARG A 210 1.33 -28.50 -0.43
CA ARG A 210 1.18 -29.42 -1.57
C ARG A 210 2.36 -29.31 -2.53
N PHE A 211 3.46 -29.99 -2.25
CA PHE A 211 4.71 -29.85 -3.01
C PHE A 211 4.82 -30.71 -4.28
N GLY A 212 3.78 -31.50 -4.62
CA GLY A 212 3.83 -32.48 -5.71
C GLY A 212 3.89 -31.88 -7.12
N ARG A 213 3.60 -30.59 -7.28
CA ARG A 213 3.64 -29.86 -8.56
C ARG A 213 4.87 -28.97 -8.73
N PHE A 214 5.69 -28.84 -7.68
CA PHE A 214 6.87 -27.97 -7.69
C PHE A 214 8.06 -28.69 -8.32
N ASN A 215 8.74 -28.05 -9.28
CA ASN A 215 9.92 -28.61 -9.94
C ASN A 215 11.07 -28.82 -8.93
N SER A 216 11.49 -30.07 -8.72
CA SER A 216 12.55 -30.41 -7.76
C SER A 216 13.92 -29.81 -8.12
N ALA A 217 14.16 -29.44 -9.37
CA ALA A 217 15.41 -28.83 -9.81
C ALA A 217 15.59 -27.37 -9.36
N LEU A 218 14.52 -26.71 -8.90
CA LEU A 218 14.54 -25.33 -8.39
C LEU A 218 14.60 -25.26 -6.87
N ARG A 219 14.72 -26.40 -6.18
CA ARG A 219 14.84 -26.45 -4.72
C ARG A 219 16.28 -26.13 -4.33
N VAL A 220 16.45 -25.13 -3.47
CA VAL A 220 17.71 -24.86 -2.79
C VAL A 220 17.58 -25.40 -1.37
N GLU A 221 18.45 -26.33 -1.00
CA GLU A 221 18.55 -26.82 0.36
C GLU A 221 19.28 -25.76 1.20
N VAL A 222 18.65 -25.30 2.28
CA VAL A 222 19.18 -24.24 3.15
C VAL A 222 19.34 -24.82 4.54
N ASN A 223 20.57 -24.81 5.06
CA ASN A 223 20.88 -25.22 6.43
C ASN A 223 20.86 -24.02 7.37
N PHE A 224 20.76 -24.29 8.67
CA PHE A 224 20.69 -23.25 9.70
C PHE A 224 21.95 -22.35 9.71
N GLU A 225 23.09 -22.89 9.27
CA GLU A 225 24.38 -22.20 9.15
C GLU A 225 24.40 -21.19 7.99
N ASP A 226 23.50 -21.32 7.01
CA ASP A 226 23.41 -20.46 5.84
C ASP A 226 22.62 -19.17 6.10
N LEU A 227 21.96 -19.08 7.27
CA LEU A 227 21.17 -17.91 7.66
C LEU A 227 22.09 -16.84 8.27
N PRO A 228 22.04 -15.58 7.82
CA PRO A 228 22.83 -14.50 8.40
C PRO A 228 22.36 -14.20 9.84
N MET A 229 22.99 -14.85 10.81
CA MET A 229 22.63 -14.77 12.23
C MET A 229 22.93 -13.42 12.88
N SER A 230 23.57 -12.49 12.16
CA SER A 230 23.87 -11.14 12.63
C SER A 230 22.65 -10.33 13.05
N ILE A 231 21.47 -10.63 12.48
CA ILE A 231 20.17 -10.03 12.88
C ILE A 231 19.82 -10.37 14.34
N PHE A 232 20.23 -11.53 14.85
CA PHE A 232 19.91 -11.96 16.22
C PHE A 232 20.82 -11.34 17.28
N ASN A 233 21.99 -10.81 16.91
CA ASN A 233 22.88 -10.14 17.86
C ASN A 233 22.35 -8.77 18.31
N ALA A 234 21.38 -8.20 17.59
CA ALA A 234 20.67 -6.98 17.99
C ALA A 234 19.58 -7.23 19.06
N LEU A 235 19.50 -8.45 19.62
CA LEU A 235 18.46 -8.90 20.57
C LEU A 235 18.89 -8.98 22.03
N GLN A 236 20.16 -8.71 22.33
CA GLN A 236 20.69 -8.62 23.71
C GLN A 236 20.61 -7.19 24.21
#